data_AF-A0A1P8W9Y6-F1
#
_entry.id   AF-A0A1P8W9Y6-F1
#
_cell.length_a   1.000
_cell.length_b   1.000
_cell.length_c   1.000
_cell.angle_alpha   90.00
_cell.angle_beta   90.00
_cell.angle_gamma   90.00
#
_symmetry.space_group_name_H-M   'P 1'
#
loop_
_entity.id
_entity.type
_entity.pdbx_description
1 polymer ?
#
loop_
_entity_poly.entity_id
_entity_poly.type
_entity_poly.pdbx_seq_one_letter_code
_entity_poly.pdbx_strand_id
1 'polypeptide(L)'
;MFAKVICPLLCVAVLNGSTITAVALAQNGEDVAKGLLRALIESQLEKSRRKSNPQSGSLRNPSQERAPRPEQLTNQSQQLRPITASFAQESATLVALMNTAARRDFEVRRRLPDAVNLQATATALSQRAAQQNHHRSLVDGYRNLNAEWTMLSHQLEQCRSLTPQTRATMKRMAKLDSQYCSILGLQEQFDDSQLTREAYTLSTYLRTLADDVRDSGASGIRHSVLRNLGRISQEADFFAQTVARGVPYSRAVTEYQRLYASWQSIDTSLDSITARTVTRSLRRIRDSHRTIHGLLRLDMGIDQDLVLHLVHEIDHELGDLYKSITLEQLMSIPDGGALPNAADVMHGNIQNLDDLVHRNESPQAIAEAWVYADEAWKMFRYYVSQIGDAGTQASLRSINESMASLRQMMGVNVEFDQNALVQSASLLETKAAALASAIRRWHTHPGNHDRRLVNQTEAVIEQCHSLEQAIIRGRNPDQLRSTCDAIIVAWQKIRPELKNCDTDERDEINHIASTFTPELIRLRTMLGE
;
A
#
# COMPACT_ATOMS: atom_id res chain seq x y z
N MET A 1 59.15 -32.55 36.61
CA MET A 1 58.60 -33.61 37.49
C MET A 1 57.08 -33.50 37.45
N PHE A 2 56.39 -34.54 36.96
CA PHE A 2 54.93 -34.78 36.97
C PHE A 2 54.00 -33.64 36.44
N ALA A 3 53.54 -33.72 35.18
CA ALA A 3 52.34 -34.44 34.71
C ALA A 3 51.00 -33.82 35.14
N LYS A 4 50.38 -33.01 34.26
CA LYS A 4 48.94 -32.76 34.22
C LYS A 4 48.40 -32.65 32.78
N VAL A 5 47.60 -33.65 32.43
CA VAL A 5 46.23 -33.56 31.85
C VAL A 5 46.02 -32.92 30.46
N ILE A 6 45.93 -33.81 29.44
CA ILE A 6 44.83 -33.99 28.45
C ILE A 6 43.95 -32.76 28.12
N CYS A 7 44.06 -32.23 26.89
CA CYS A 7 43.03 -32.32 25.82
C CYS A 7 43.27 -31.27 24.71
N PRO A 8 43.55 -31.68 23.46
CA PRO A 8 43.42 -30.82 22.27
C PRO A 8 42.33 -31.39 21.35
N LEU A 9 41.18 -30.73 21.19
CA LEU A 9 40.19 -31.07 20.16
C LEU A 9 39.08 -30.01 20.11
N LEU A 10 39.24 -29.00 19.25
CA LEU A 10 38.15 -28.19 18.66
C LEU A 10 38.75 -27.13 17.74
N CYS A 11 39.06 -27.50 16.49
CA CYS A 11 39.28 -26.54 15.38
C CYS A 11 39.40 -27.26 14.02
N VAL A 12 38.46 -28.14 13.66
CA VAL A 12 38.17 -28.52 12.26
C VAL A 12 36.75 -29.07 12.23
N ALA A 13 35.74 -28.27 11.85
CA ALA A 13 34.43 -28.77 11.45
C ALA A 13 33.55 -27.68 10.81
N VAL A 14 33.97 -27.06 9.70
CA VAL A 14 33.04 -26.58 8.66
C VAL A 14 33.80 -26.64 7.34
N LEU A 15 33.17 -27.16 6.28
CA LEU A 15 33.69 -27.45 4.93
C LEU A 15 34.18 -28.89 4.72
N ASN A 16 33.21 -29.81 4.63
CA ASN A 16 33.06 -30.61 3.40
C ASN A 16 31.72 -31.35 3.37
N GLY A 17 30.97 -31.09 2.29
CA GLY A 17 30.31 -32.14 1.51
C GLY A 17 29.21 -32.95 2.18
N SER A 18 28.01 -32.39 2.22
CA SER A 18 26.81 -33.20 2.01
C SER A 18 25.92 -32.48 1.01
N THR A 19 26.07 -32.89 -0.25
CA THR A 19 25.06 -32.78 -1.29
C THR A 19 23.79 -33.48 -0.81
N ILE A 20 22.96 -32.77 -0.06
CA ILE A 20 21.57 -33.17 0.18
C ILE A 20 20.77 -32.66 -1.00
N THR A 21 20.77 -33.50 -2.04
CA THR A 21 19.78 -33.67 -3.10
C THR A 21 18.56 -32.73 -3.04
N ALA A 22 18.45 -31.86 -4.06
CA ALA A 22 17.23 -31.15 -4.46
C ALA A 22 16.03 -32.08 -4.76
N VAL A 23 16.26 -33.40 -4.81
CA VAL A 23 15.22 -34.44 -4.88
C VAL A 23 14.44 -34.55 -3.57
N ALA A 24 15.04 -34.25 -2.40
CA ALA A 24 14.35 -34.35 -1.10
C ALA A 24 13.34 -33.21 -0.86
N LEU A 25 13.58 -32.01 -1.42
CA LEU A 25 12.59 -30.92 -1.36
C LEU A 25 11.43 -31.12 -2.33
N ALA A 26 11.67 -31.76 -3.49
CA ALA A 26 10.59 -32.17 -4.40
C ALA A 26 9.76 -33.33 -3.83
N GLN A 27 10.39 -34.28 -3.14
CA GLN A 27 9.71 -35.37 -2.43
C GLN A 27 8.85 -34.87 -1.27
N ASN A 28 9.29 -33.85 -0.52
CA ASN A 28 8.45 -33.24 0.52
C ASN A 28 7.22 -32.52 -0.04
N GLY A 29 7.31 -31.92 -1.23
CA GLY A 29 6.15 -31.32 -1.92
C GLY A 29 5.16 -32.38 -2.42
N GLU A 30 5.67 -33.49 -2.95
CA GLU A 30 4.85 -34.60 -3.43
C GLU A 30 4.21 -35.41 -2.30
N ASP A 31 4.91 -35.61 -1.17
CA ASP A 31 4.39 -36.28 0.03
C ASP A 31 3.37 -35.41 0.79
N VAL A 32 3.52 -34.08 0.77
CA VAL A 32 2.51 -33.14 1.30
C VAL A 32 1.28 -33.10 0.37
N ALA A 33 1.46 -33.10 -0.95
CA ALA A 33 0.35 -33.18 -1.91
C ALA A 33 -0.37 -34.53 -1.85
N LYS A 34 0.36 -35.65 -1.72
CA LYS A 34 -0.20 -36.98 -1.48
C LYS A 34 -0.87 -37.09 -0.12
N GLY A 35 -0.33 -36.45 0.92
CA GLY A 35 -0.94 -36.37 2.25
C GLY A 35 -2.26 -35.59 2.23
N LEU A 36 -2.31 -34.47 1.52
CA LEU A 36 -3.54 -33.66 1.35
C LEU A 36 -4.57 -34.38 0.48
N LEU A 37 -4.16 -35.05 -0.59
CA LEU A 37 -5.06 -35.86 -1.41
C LEU A 37 -5.56 -37.10 -0.67
N ARG A 38 -4.73 -37.76 0.13
CA ARG A 38 -5.13 -38.89 0.97
C ARG A 38 -6.10 -38.45 2.06
N ALA A 39 -5.88 -37.30 2.69
CA ALA A 39 -6.81 -36.70 3.65
C ALA A 39 -8.14 -36.26 2.99
N LEU A 40 -8.11 -35.77 1.75
CA LEU A 40 -9.31 -35.45 0.97
C LEU A 40 -10.07 -36.71 0.54
N ILE A 41 -9.36 -37.76 0.13
CA ILE A 41 -9.95 -39.04 -0.24
C ILE A 41 -10.49 -39.77 0.99
N GLU A 42 -9.80 -39.76 2.13
CA GLU A 42 -10.32 -40.27 3.41
C GLU A 42 -11.51 -39.45 3.92
N SER A 43 -11.49 -38.12 3.77
CA SER A 43 -12.63 -37.27 4.14
C SER A 43 -13.86 -37.51 3.25
N GLN A 44 -13.67 -37.80 1.96
CA GLN A 44 -14.75 -38.15 1.03
C GLN A 44 -15.22 -39.61 1.19
N LEU A 45 -14.32 -40.55 1.51
CA LEU A 45 -14.65 -41.94 1.82
C LEU A 45 -15.36 -42.05 3.17
N GLU A 46 -14.99 -41.27 4.18
CA GLU A 46 -15.65 -41.21 5.49
C GLU A 46 -17.07 -40.60 5.37
N LYS A 47 -17.24 -39.59 4.50
CA LYS A 47 -18.57 -39.07 4.10
C LYS A 47 -19.42 -40.10 3.36
N SER A 48 -18.79 -40.99 2.60
CA SER A 48 -19.46 -42.06 1.85
C SER A 48 -19.81 -43.24 2.76
N ARG A 49 -18.94 -43.58 3.73
CA ARG A 49 -19.15 -44.65 4.71
C ARG A 49 -20.27 -44.31 5.70
N ARG A 50 -20.39 -43.03 6.10
CA ARG A 50 -21.50 -42.53 6.93
C ARG A 50 -22.87 -42.54 6.25
N LYS A 51 -22.94 -42.74 4.93
CA LYS A 51 -24.21 -42.93 4.19
C LYS A 51 -24.66 -44.40 4.08
N SER A 52 -23.91 -45.36 4.62
CA SER A 52 -24.13 -46.79 4.37
C SER A 52 -24.37 -47.68 5.60
N ASN A 53 -24.87 -47.15 6.72
CA ASN A 53 -25.30 -48.03 7.82
C ASN A 53 -26.57 -47.50 8.52
N PRO A 54 -27.75 -48.07 8.25
CA PRO A 54 -28.94 -47.82 9.05
C PRO A 54 -29.06 -48.94 10.09
N GLN A 55 -28.90 -48.63 11.39
CA GLN A 55 -29.73 -49.23 12.44
C GLN A 55 -29.38 -48.79 13.87
N SER A 56 -30.47 -48.49 14.58
CA SER A 56 -30.73 -48.75 16.01
C SER A 56 -30.19 -47.79 17.07
N GLY A 57 -31.13 -47.19 17.81
CA GLY A 57 -30.89 -46.69 19.17
C GLY A 57 -31.64 -45.42 19.54
N SER A 58 -32.96 -45.51 19.72
CA SER A 58 -33.81 -44.48 20.34
C SER A 58 -33.26 -44.04 21.71
N LEU A 59 -33.32 -42.74 22.02
CA LEU A 59 -33.81 -42.20 23.30
C LEU A 59 -34.05 -40.67 23.21
N ARG A 60 -35.35 -40.33 23.22
CA ARG A 60 -36.03 -39.08 23.58
C ARG A 60 -35.19 -37.81 23.86
N ASN A 61 -35.50 -36.75 23.10
CA ASN A 61 -35.54 -35.37 23.60
C ASN A 61 -36.64 -34.56 22.85
N PRO A 62 -37.16 -33.46 23.46
CA PRO A 62 -38.52 -32.96 23.25
C PRO A 62 -38.68 -32.09 22.00
N SER A 63 -39.90 -32.13 21.45
CA SER A 63 -40.56 -31.12 20.60
C SER A 63 -39.65 -30.24 19.72
N GLN A 64 -38.85 -30.85 18.83
CA GLN A 64 -38.38 -30.13 17.66
C GLN A 64 -39.58 -29.82 16.78
N GLU A 65 -39.93 -28.54 16.68
CA GLU A 65 -40.67 -28.00 15.55
C GLU A 65 -40.14 -28.64 14.26
N ARG A 66 -41.07 -29.27 13.53
CA ARG A 66 -40.85 -30.00 12.28
C ARG A 66 -39.63 -29.50 11.50
N ALA A 67 -38.58 -30.32 11.42
CA ALA A 67 -37.63 -30.23 10.34
C ALA A 67 -38.42 -30.22 9.01
N PRO A 68 -38.29 -29.18 8.16
CA PRO A 68 -38.97 -29.17 6.87
C PRO A 68 -38.38 -30.30 6.01
N ARG A 69 -39.30 -31.00 5.34
CA ARG A 69 -39.03 -32.15 4.45
C ARG A 69 -37.90 -31.83 3.45
N PRO A 70 -37.08 -32.83 3.06
CA PRO A 70 -36.24 -32.67 1.88
C PRO A 70 -37.13 -32.48 0.64
N GLU A 71 -36.66 -31.62 -0.29
CA GLU A 71 -37.10 -31.57 -1.71
C GLU A 71 -38.34 -30.76 -2.11
N GLN A 72 -38.52 -29.53 -1.62
CA GLN A 72 -39.26 -28.53 -2.41
C GLN A 72 -38.43 -27.25 -2.56
N LEU A 73 -38.18 -26.89 -3.82
CA LEU A 73 -37.52 -25.65 -4.19
C LEU A 73 -38.39 -24.50 -3.70
N THR A 74 -37.91 -23.71 -2.75
CA THR A 74 -38.66 -22.56 -2.25
C THR A 74 -38.94 -21.57 -3.39
N ASN A 75 -40.13 -20.98 -3.45
CA ASN A 75 -40.48 -19.98 -4.50
C ASN A 75 -39.45 -18.84 -4.58
N GLN A 76 -38.87 -18.46 -3.43
CA GLN A 76 -37.77 -17.49 -3.35
C GLN A 76 -36.48 -18.03 -3.98
N SER A 77 -36.13 -19.30 -3.80
CA SER A 77 -34.96 -19.92 -4.45
C SER A 77 -35.16 -20.04 -5.98
N GLN A 78 -36.38 -20.29 -6.47
CA GLN A 78 -36.71 -20.23 -7.90
C GLN A 78 -36.46 -18.84 -8.50
N GLN A 79 -36.82 -17.79 -7.76
CA GLN A 79 -36.64 -16.39 -8.19
C GLN A 79 -35.19 -15.92 -8.06
N LEU A 80 -34.43 -16.38 -7.06
CA LEU A 80 -33.04 -15.97 -6.82
C LEU A 80 -32.04 -16.60 -7.79
N ARG A 81 -32.29 -17.82 -8.30
CA ARG A 81 -31.40 -18.51 -9.24
C ARG A 81 -31.09 -17.70 -10.51
N PRO A 82 -32.08 -17.20 -11.28
CA PRO A 82 -31.81 -16.39 -12.46
C PRO A 82 -31.12 -15.08 -12.10
N ILE A 83 -31.47 -14.44 -10.99
CA ILE A 83 -30.85 -13.18 -10.55
C ILE A 83 -29.38 -13.38 -10.17
N THR A 84 -29.05 -14.46 -9.44
CA THR A 84 -27.66 -14.80 -9.07
C THR A 84 -26.82 -15.11 -10.31
N ALA A 85 -27.40 -15.82 -11.28
CA ALA A 85 -26.74 -16.12 -12.55
C ALA A 85 -26.49 -14.84 -13.37
N SER A 86 -27.49 -13.95 -13.46
CA SER A 86 -27.34 -12.66 -14.13
C SER A 86 -26.33 -11.75 -13.43
N PHE A 87 -26.27 -11.74 -12.09
CA PHE A 87 -25.28 -10.98 -11.34
C PHE A 87 -23.86 -11.49 -11.61
N ALA A 88 -23.65 -12.81 -11.63
CA ALA A 88 -22.37 -13.40 -12.00
C ALA A 88 -21.96 -13.04 -13.44
N GLN A 89 -22.89 -13.06 -14.39
CA GLN A 89 -22.63 -12.69 -15.78
C GLN A 89 -22.28 -11.20 -15.93
N GLU A 90 -23.01 -10.30 -15.27
CA GLU A 90 -22.72 -8.87 -15.30
C GLU A 90 -21.41 -8.54 -14.57
N SER A 91 -21.06 -9.26 -13.50
CA SER A 91 -19.74 -9.12 -12.84
C SER A 91 -18.58 -9.53 -13.74
N ALA A 92 -18.74 -10.60 -14.54
CA ALA A 92 -17.75 -11.01 -15.54
C ALA A 92 -17.62 -9.96 -16.66
N THR A 93 -18.75 -9.37 -17.07
CA THR A 93 -18.78 -8.29 -18.06
C THR A 93 -18.09 -7.03 -17.52
N LEU A 94 -18.30 -6.70 -16.25
CA LEU A 94 -17.63 -5.60 -15.56
C LEU A 94 -16.11 -5.80 -15.55
N VAL A 95 -15.63 -6.99 -15.19
CA VAL A 95 -14.19 -7.32 -15.19
C VAL A 95 -13.58 -7.22 -16.58
N ALA A 96 -14.27 -7.65 -17.64
CA ALA A 96 -13.76 -7.53 -19.01
C ALA A 96 -13.65 -6.06 -19.46
N LEU A 97 -14.65 -5.24 -19.13
CA LEU A 97 -14.64 -3.80 -19.42
C LEU A 97 -13.57 -3.07 -18.60
N MET A 98 -13.42 -3.40 -17.32
CA MET A 98 -12.38 -2.86 -16.45
C MET A 98 -10.99 -3.26 -16.89
N ASN A 99 -10.75 -4.50 -17.32
CA ASN A 99 -9.47 -4.93 -17.89
C ASN A 99 -9.06 -4.09 -19.11
N THR A 100 -10.04 -3.71 -19.94
CA THR A 100 -9.79 -2.88 -21.12
C THR A 100 -9.47 -1.43 -20.72
N ALA A 101 -10.21 -0.88 -19.75
CA ALA A 101 -10.01 0.47 -19.23
C ALA A 101 -8.73 0.59 -18.37
N ALA A 102 -8.36 -0.45 -17.63
CA ALA A 102 -7.16 -0.55 -16.80
C ALA A 102 -5.87 -0.37 -17.62
N ARG A 103 -5.89 -0.63 -18.93
CA ARG A 103 -4.73 -0.36 -19.79
C ARG A 103 -4.43 1.13 -19.96
N ARG A 104 -5.45 1.99 -19.80
CA ARG A 104 -5.37 3.44 -20.05
C ARG A 104 -5.47 4.27 -18.78
N ASP A 105 -6.10 3.73 -17.74
CA ASP A 105 -6.37 4.45 -16.50
C ASP A 105 -5.89 3.66 -15.28
N PHE A 106 -5.10 4.32 -14.44
CA PHE A 106 -4.50 3.77 -13.24
C PHE A 106 -5.53 3.51 -12.12
N GLU A 107 -6.52 4.40 -11.93
CA GLU A 107 -7.57 4.24 -10.92
C GLU A 107 -8.43 3.00 -11.20
N VAL A 108 -8.73 2.72 -12.47
CA VAL A 108 -9.49 1.52 -12.87
C VAL A 108 -8.65 0.25 -12.72
N ARG A 109 -7.34 0.34 -12.98
CA ARG A 109 -6.40 -0.79 -12.80
C ARG A 109 -6.31 -1.20 -11.34
N ARG A 110 -6.21 -0.24 -10.42
CA ARG A 110 -6.18 -0.47 -8.97
C ARG A 110 -7.39 -1.25 -8.44
N ARG A 111 -8.57 -1.06 -9.04
CA ARG A 111 -9.83 -1.70 -8.60
C ARG A 111 -10.13 -3.02 -9.31
N LEU A 112 -9.29 -3.42 -10.26
CA LEU A 112 -9.49 -4.65 -11.03
C LEU A 112 -9.40 -5.93 -10.18
N PRO A 113 -8.45 -6.08 -9.22
CA PRO A 113 -8.41 -7.26 -8.35
C PRO A 113 -9.69 -7.41 -7.53
N ASP A 114 -10.23 -6.30 -7.00
CA ASP A 114 -11.48 -6.28 -6.25
C ASP A 114 -12.66 -6.73 -7.12
N ALA A 115 -12.70 -6.29 -8.38
CA ALA A 115 -13.71 -6.72 -9.36
C ALA A 115 -13.58 -8.22 -9.73
N VAL A 116 -12.36 -8.74 -9.85
CA VAL A 116 -12.11 -10.18 -10.09
C VAL A 116 -12.50 -11.01 -8.89
N ASN A 117 -12.20 -10.54 -7.67
CA ASN A 117 -12.63 -11.21 -6.44
C ASN A 117 -14.16 -11.24 -6.34
N LEU A 118 -14.82 -10.11 -6.59
CA LEU A 118 -16.27 -10.03 -6.65
C LEU A 118 -16.87 -11.02 -7.66
N GLN A 119 -16.27 -11.13 -8.86
CA GLN A 119 -16.70 -12.09 -9.88
C GLN A 119 -16.57 -13.53 -9.38
N ALA A 120 -15.47 -13.86 -8.69
CA ALA A 120 -15.26 -15.18 -8.12
C ALA A 120 -16.32 -15.50 -7.05
N THR A 121 -16.58 -14.56 -6.13
CA THR A 121 -17.64 -14.66 -5.11
C THR A 121 -19.02 -14.81 -5.74
N ALA A 122 -19.34 -14.02 -6.77
CA ALA A 122 -20.61 -14.09 -7.50
C ALA A 122 -20.79 -15.43 -8.22
N THR A 123 -19.73 -15.94 -8.83
CA THR A 123 -19.75 -17.24 -9.54
C THR A 123 -19.93 -18.40 -8.56
N ALA A 124 -19.21 -18.37 -7.43
CA ALA A 124 -19.36 -19.36 -6.37
C ALA A 124 -20.77 -19.34 -5.76
N LEU A 125 -21.35 -18.15 -5.56
CA LEU A 125 -22.72 -18.00 -5.07
C LEU A 125 -23.73 -18.52 -6.10
N SER A 126 -23.53 -18.27 -7.39
CA SER A 126 -24.37 -18.79 -8.48
C SER A 126 -24.35 -20.33 -8.54
N GLN A 127 -23.16 -20.94 -8.46
CA GLN A 127 -23.01 -22.40 -8.41
C GLN A 127 -23.70 -23.01 -7.18
N ARG A 128 -23.57 -22.35 -6.02
CA ARG A 128 -24.24 -22.76 -4.78
C ARG A 128 -25.76 -22.60 -4.87
N ALA A 129 -26.26 -21.53 -5.48
CA ALA A 129 -27.68 -21.31 -5.72
C ALA A 129 -28.30 -22.35 -6.66
N ALA A 130 -27.53 -22.88 -7.61
CA ALA A 130 -27.95 -23.98 -8.48
C ALA A 130 -28.08 -25.32 -7.72
N GLN A 131 -27.21 -25.56 -6.72
CA GLN A 131 -27.17 -26.81 -5.96
C GLN A 131 -28.09 -26.83 -4.74
N GLN A 132 -28.45 -25.66 -4.19
CA GLN A 132 -29.25 -25.56 -2.97
C GLN A 132 -30.72 -25.25 -3.26
N ASN A 133 -31.62 -25.88 -2.51
CA ASN A 133 -33.08 -25.73 -2.64
C ASN A 133 -33.69 -24.73 -1.65
N HIS A 134 -32.92 -24.33 -0.63
CA HIS A 134 -33.33 -23.41 0.42
C HIS A 134 -32.64 -22.05 0.26
N HIS A 135 -33.41 -20.96 0.30
CA HIS A 135 -32.88 -19.58 0.18
C HIS A 135 -32.04 -19.16 1.39
N ARG A 136 -32.31 -19.68 2.59
CA ARG A 136 -31.60 -19.30 3.83
C ARG A 136 -30.11 -19.59 3.80
N SER A 137 -29.70 -20.64 3.10
CA SER A 137 -28.28 -21.01 2.98
C SER A 137 -27.49 -20.17 1.99
N LEU A 138 -28.16 -19.25 1.27
CA LEU A 138 -27.58 -18.25 0.37
C LEU A 138 -27.42 -16.87 1.03
N VAL A 139 -28.08 -16.63 2.18
CA VAL A 139 -28.10 -15.31 2.85
C VAL A 139 -26.70 -14.84 3.24
N ASP A 140 -25.91 -15.68 3.90
CA ASP A 140 -24.56 -15.28 4.34
C ASP A 140 -23.59 -15.11 3.16
N GLY A 141 -23.72 -15.94 2.12
CA GLY A 141 -22.95 -15.79 0.89
C GLY A 141 -23.28 -14.50 0.14
N TYR A 142 -24.56 -14.13 0.12
CA TYR A 142 -24.99 -12.87 -0.47
C TYR A 142 -24.62 -11.65 0.37
N ARG A 143 -24.60 -11.73 1.71
CA ARG A 143 -24.10 -10.64 2.57
C ARG A 143 -22.66 -10.27 2.25
N ASN A 144 -21.80 -11.27 2.09
CA ASN A 144 -20.40 -11.06 1.71
C ASN A 144 -20.31 -10.47 0.30
N LEU A 145 -21.07 -11.02 -0.65
CA LEU A 145 -21.13 -10.49 -2.02
C LEU A 145 -21.61 -9.03 -2.05
N ASN A 146 -22.61 -8.68 -1.24
CA ASN A 146 -23.16 -7.33 -1.16
C ASN A 146 -22.15 -6.36 -0.54
N ALA A 147 -21.43 -6.76 0.51
CA ALA A 147 -20.37 -5.94 1.09
C ALA A 147 -19.24 -5.66 0.07
N GLU A 148 -18.78 -6.70 -0.63
CA GLU A 148 -17.77 -6.58 -1.70
C GLU A 148 -18.27 -5.70 -2.86
N TRP A 149 -19.50 -5.95 -3.33
CA TRP A 149 -20.11 -5.21 -4.43
C TRP A 149 -20.28 -3.74 -4.09
N THR A 150 -20.76 -3.44 -2.90
CA THR A 150 -21.07 -2.07 -2.50
C THR A 150 -19.81 -1.23 -2.30
N MET A 151 -18.75 -1.84 -1.75
CA MET A 151 -17.45 -1.19 -1.67
C MET A 151 -16.89 -0.90 -3.07
N LEU A 152 -16.93 -1.89 -3.97
CA LEU A 152 -16.45 -1.74 -5.33
C LEU A 152 -17.27 -0.72 -6.13
N SER A 153 -18.60 -0.74 -6.01
CA SER A 153 -19.48 0.16 -6.76
C SER A 153 -19.22 1.61 -6.41
N HIS A 154 -19.03 1.92 -5.13
CA HIS A 154 -18.69 3.27 -4.67
C HIS A 154 -17.31 3.72 -5.17
N GLN A 155 -16.30 2.86 -5.05
CA GLN A 155 -14.96 3.14 -5.56
C GLN A 155 -14.96 3.38 -7.08
N LEU A 156 -15.76 2.62 -7.82
CA LEU A 156 -15.91 2.79 -9.27
C LEU A 156 -16.72 4.05 -9.63
N GLU A 157 -17.74 4.42 -8.87
CA GLU A 157 -18.49 5.67 -9.11
C GLU A 157 -17.60 6.91 -9.01
N GLN A 158 -16.61 6.88 -8.11
CA GLN A 158 -15.59 7.91 -7.95
C GLN A 158 -14.60 7.98 -9.12
N CYS A 159 -14.44 6.91 -9.91
CA CYS A 159 -13.60 6.92 -11.09
C CYS A 159 -14.26 7.72 -12.24
N ARG A 160 -13.70 8.90 -12.55
CA ARG A 160 -14.20 9.78 -13.63
C ARG A 160 -14.02 9.19 -15.04
N SER A 161 -13.00 8.36 -15.23
CA SER A 161 -12.59 7.77 -16.51
C SER A 161 -13.37 6.53 -16.95
N LEU A 162 -14.36 6.08 -16.17
CA LEU A 162 -15.15 4.92 -16.57
C LEU A 162 -15.94 5.17 -17.84
N THR A 163 -15.83 4.21 -18.77
CA THR A 163 -16.60 4.25 -20.01
C THR A 163 -18.10 4.23 -19.73
N PRO A 164 -18.93 4.83 -20.59
CA PRO A 164 -20.39 4.77 -20.45
C PRO A 164 -20.93 3.34 -20.37
N GLN A 165 -20.27 2.38 -21.03
CA GLN A 165 -20.62 0.96 -20.98
C GLN A 165 -20.34 0.34 -19.60
N THR A 166 -19.22 0.70 -18.96
CA THR A 166 -18.91 0.27 -17.59
C THR A 166 -19.94 0.80 -16.60
N ARG A 167 -20.28 2.09 -16.69
CA ARG A 167 -21.32 2.70 -15.84
C ARG A 167 -22.71 2.08 -16.06
N ALA A 168 -23.05 1.73 -17.30
CA ALA A 168 -24.31 1.04 -17.61
C ALA A 168 -24.35 -0.38 -16.99
N THR A 169 -23.22 -1.09 -17.01
CA THR A 169 -23.07 -2.41 -16.38
C THR A 169 -23.21 -2.33 -14.87
N MET A 170 -22.60 -1.32 -14.24
CA MET A 170 -22.77 -1.08 -12.80
C MET A 170 -24.22 -0.79 -12.42
N LYS A 171 -24.95 0.01 -13.21
CA LYS A 171 -26.38 0.26 -12.99
C LYS A 171 -27.23 -1.01 -13.10
N ARG A 172 -26.91 -1.92 -14.03
CA ARG A 172 -27.58 -3.22 -14.14
C ARG A 172 -27.30 -4.11 -12.93
N MET A 173 -26.05 -4.14 -12.46
CA MET A 173 -25.68 -4.86 -11.24
C MET A 173 -26.39 -4.30 -9.98
N ALA A 174 -26.48 -2.98 -9.83
CA ALA A 174 -27.22 -2.34 -8.73
C ALA A 174 -28.73 -2.67 -8.77
N LYS A 175 -29.32 -2.77 -9.97
CA LYS A 175 -30.70 -3.23 -10.14
C LYS A 175 -30.89 -4.69 -9.72
N LEU A 176 -29.93 -5.56 -10.05
CA LEU A 176 -29.96 -6.97 -9.63
C LEU A 176 -29.75 -7.11 -8.11
N ASP A 177 -28.88 -6.29 -7.52
CA ASP A 177 -28.63 -6.24 -6.08
C ASP A 177 -29.88 -5.82 -5.29
N SER A 178 -30.54 -4.73 -5.69
CA SER A 178 -31.80 -4.29 -5.09
C SER A 178 -32.92 -5.35 -5.20
N GLN A 179 -33.00 -6.06 -6.33
CA GLN A 179 -33.91 -7.19 -6.49
C GLN A 179 -33.57 -8.34 -5.53
N TYR A 180 -32.28 -8.65 -5.35
CA TYR A 180 -31.81 -9.69 -4.43
C TYR A 180 -32.13 -9.34 -2.97
N CYS A 181 -31.87 -8.10 -2.55
CA CYS A 181 -32.22 -7.57 -1.23
C CYS A 181 -33.74 -7.62 -1.00
N SER A 182 -34.55 -7.27 -2.02
CA SER A 182 -36.03 -7.31 -1.91
C SER A 182 -36.58 -8.73 -1.68
N ILE A 183 -35.97 -9.74 -2.33
CA ILE A 183 -36.43 -11.13 -2.22
C ILE A 183 -35.97 -11.78 -0.91
N LEU A 184 -34.78 -11.41 -0.42
CA LEU A 184 -34.24 -11.90 0.86
C LEU A 184 -34.70 -11.10 2.08
N GLY A 185 -35.36 -9.95 1.90
CA GLY A 185 -35.77 -9.07 3.00
C GLY A 185 -34.58 -8.46 3.75
N LEU A 186 -33.45 -8.26 3.07
CA LEU A 186 -32.25 -7.66 3.64
C LEU A 186 -32.33 -6.12 3.50
N GLN A 187 -32.18 -5.40 4.60
CA GLN A 187 -31.94 -3.94 4.58
C GLN A 187 -30.48 -3.67 4.22
N GLU A 188 -30.17 -2.52 3.60
CA GLU A 188 -28.78 -2.10 3.33
C GLU A 188 -27.95 -2.15 4.62
N GLN A 189 -27.02 -3.10 4.71
CA GLN A 189 -26.15 -3.27 5.88
C GLN A 189 -24.83 -2.54 5.60
N PHE A 190 -24.40 -1.71 6.55
CA PHE A 190 -23.03 -1.18 6.65
C PHE A 190 -22.38 -1.78 7.91
N ASP A 191 -21.05 -1.73 7.99
CA ASP A 191 -20.33 -2.29 9.14
C ASP A 191 -20.49 -1.38 10.37
N ASP A 192 -21.58 -1.59 11.12
CA ASP A 192 -21.90 -0.88 12.35
C ASP A 192 -20.74 -0.95 13.37
N SER A 193 -19.96 -2.04 13.37
CA SER A 193 -18.90 -2.26 14.35
C SER A 193 -17.67 -1.39 14.08
N GLN A 194 -17.27 -1.29 12.81
CA GLN A 194 -16.15 -0.45 12.40
C GLN A 194 -16.52 1.02 12.51
N LEU A 195 -17.74 1.40 12.10
CA LEU A 195 -18.22 2.78 12.21
C LEU A 195 -18.34 3.23 13.67
N THR A 196 -18.82 2.37 14.56
CA THR A 196 -18.89 2.67 16.00
C THR A 196 -17.50 2.89 16.58
N ARG A 197 -16.53 2.04 16.24
CA ARG A 197 -15.14 2.17 16.72
C ARG A 197 -14.50 3.47 16.26
N GLU A 198 -14.66 3.83 14.99
CA GLU A 198 -14.11 5.08 14.45
C GLU A 198 -14.80 6.31 15.06
N ALA A 199 -16.11 6.27 15.28
CA ALA A 199 -16.84 7.36 15.93
C ALA A 199 -16.35 7.63 17.38
N TYR A 200 -16.08 6.58 18.16
CA TYR A 200 -15.47 6.73 19.49
C TYR A 200 -14.02 7.22 19.44
N THR A 201 -13.28 6.82 18.41
CA THR A 201 -11.90 7.28 18.17
C THR A 201 -11.89 8.77 17.87
N LEU A 202 -12.80 9.24 17.00
CA LEU A 202 -13.00 10.66 16.70
C LEU A 202 -13.31 11.48 17.96
N SER A 203 -14.26 11.02 18.80
CA SER A 203 -14.60 11.68 20.07
C SER A 203 -13.37 11.82 20.99
N THR A 204 -12.55 10.77 21.06
CA THR A 204 -11.32 10.79 21.86
C THR A 204 -10.33 11.83 21.33
N TYR A 205 -10.09 11.88 20.01
CA TYR A 205 -9.20 12.86 19.41
C TYR A 205 -9.69 14.31 19.58
N LEU A 206 -11.00 14.54 19.52
CA LEU A 206 -11.59 15.86 19.78
C LEU A 206 -11.37 16.33 21.23
N ARG A 207 -11.42 15.42 22.21
CA ARG A 207 -11.08 15.74 23.61
C ARG A 207 -9.60 16.03 23.77
N THR A 208 -8.73 15.22 23.18
CA THR A 208 -7.27 15.47 23.20
C THR A 208 -6.94 16.82 22.57
N LEU A 209 -7.57 17.18 21.44
CA LEU A 209 -7.39 18.49 20.83
C LEU A 209 -7.84 19.62 21.77
N ALA A 210 -8.95 19.45 22.49
CA ALA A 210 -9.41 20.46 23.45
C ALA A 210 -8.42 20.67 24.61
N ASP A 211 -7.76 19.60 25.07
CA ASP A 211 -6.70 19.65 26.07
C ASP A 211 -5.43 20.29 25.49
N ASP A 212 -4.99 19.89 24.28
CA ASP A 212 -3.83 20.46 23.59
C ASP A 212 -3.98 21.97 23.34
N VAL A 213 -5.18 22.41 22.93
CA VAL A 213 -5.49 23.83 22.73
C VAL A 213 -5.48 24.58 24.05
N ARG A 214 -5.95 23.98 25.15
CA ARG A 214 -5.89 24.58 26.49
C ARG A 214 -4.45 24.76 26.96
N ASP A 215 -3.61 23.76 26.74
CA ASP A 215 -2.22 23.73 27.20
C ASP A 215 -1.28 24.59 26.33
N SER A 216 -1.64 24.80 25.05
CA SER A 216 -0.86 25.62 24.12
C SER A 216 -0.72 27.09 24.53
N GLY A 217 -1.54 27.57 25.47
CA GLY A 217 -1.37 28.89 26.11
C GLY A 217 -1.41 30.08 25.15
N ALA A 218 -1.84 29.90 23.89
CA ALA A 218 -1.84 30.98 22.91
C ALA A 218 -2.78 32.10 23.39
N SER A 219 -2.17 33.21 23.75
CA SER A 219 -2.80 34.41 24.29
C SER A 219 -3.76 35.01 23.25
N GLY A 220 -5.00 34.54 23.25
CA GLY A 220 -6.01 34.89 22.25
C GLY A 220 -7.00 33.77 21.90
N ILE A 221 -6.78 32.52 22.36
CA ILE A 221 -7.74 31.44 22.18
C ILE A 221 -9.04 31.80 22.89
N ARG A 222 -10.04 32.17 22.09
CA ARG A 222 -11.35 32.59 22.58
C ARG A 222 -11.98 31.39 23.29
N HIS A 223 -12.46 31.57 24.52
CA HIS A 223 -13.26 30.55 25.24
C HIS A 223 -14.39 29.93 24.39
N SER A 224 -14.84 30.64 23.34
CA SER A 224 -15.75 30.13 22.32
C SER A 224 -15.22 28.91 21.56
N VAL A 225 -13.93 28.85 21.21
CA VAL A 225 -13.31 27.71 20.49
C VAL A 225 -13.31 26.48 21.38
N LEU A 226 -12.86 26.58 22.63
CA LEU A 226 -12.88 25.48 23.59
C LEU A 226 -14.31 24.99 23.90
N ARG A 227 -15.27 25.92 24.04
CA ARG A 227 -16.69 25.57 24.22
C ARG A 227 -17.24 24.82 23.00
N ASN A 228 -16.90 25.29 21.80
CA ASN A 228 -17.36 24.65 20.57
C ASN A 228 -16.71 23.27 20.37
N LEU A 229 -15.43 23.10 20.67
CA LEU A 229 -14.76 21.78 20.70
C LEU A 229 -15.42 20.82 21.68
N GLY A 230 -15.76 21.29 22.88
CA GLY A 230 -16.55 20.52 23.86
C GLY A 230 -17.90 20.08 23.29
N ARG A 231 -18.62 20.98 22.62
CA ARG A 231 -19.90 20.65 21.95
C ARG A 231 -19.72 19.59 20.86
N ILE A 232 -18.72 19.71 19.99
CA ILE A 232 -18.47 18.74 18.92
C ILE A 232 -18.09 17.38 19.51
N SER A 233 -17.30 17.32 20.58
CA SER A 233 -16.99 16.05 21.24
C SER A 233 -18.25 15.33 21.74
N GLN A 234 -19.22 16.09 22.28
CA GLN A 234 -20.52 15.53 22.70
C GLN A 234 -21.38 15.10 21.51
N GLU A 235 -21.35 15.84 20.39
CA GLU A 235 -22.01 15.45 19.14
C GLU A 235 -21.40 14.16 18.57
N ALA A 236 -20.07 14.00 18.65
CA ALA A 236 -19.36 12.78 18.23
C ALA A 236 -19.70 11.58 19.13
N ASP A 237 -19.76 11.77 20.45
CA ASP A 237 -20.23 10.73 21.38
C ASP A 237 -21.68 10.32 21.10
N PHE A 238 -22.54 11.29 20.82
CA PHE A 238 -23.94 11.04 20.47
C PHE A 238 -24.04 10.26 19.15
N PHE A 239 -23.25 10.62 18.14
CA PHE A 239 -23.16 9.88 16.89
C PHE A 239 -22.68 8.44 17.12
N ALA A 240 -21.61 8.23 17.90
CA ALA A 240 -21.10 6.91 18.22
C ALA A 240 -22.15 6.03 18.93
N GLN A 241 -22.85 6.58 19.92
CA GLN A 241 -23.94 5.89 20.62
C GLN A 241 -25.15 5.62 19.73
N THR A 242 -25.42 6.52 18.79
CA THR A 242 -26.49 6.35 17.81
C THR A 242 -26.13 5.16 16.93
N VAL A 243 -24.99 5.16 16.24
CA VAL A 243 -24.55 4.03 15.41
C VAL A 243 -24.51 2.70 16.17
N ALA A 244 -24.01 2.69 17.41
CA ALA A 244 -23.95 1.49 18.25
C ALA A 244 -25.33 0.85 18.52
N ARG A 245 -26.42 1.61 18.40
CA ARG A 245 -27.81 1.13 18.58
C ARG A 245 -28.41 0.53 17.29
N GLY A 246 -27.67 0.47 16.18
CA GLY A 246 -28.11 -0.15 14.92
C GLY A 246 -29.18 0.69 14.20
N VAL A 247 -28.87 1.95 13.90
CA VAL A 247 -29.81 2.93 13.34
C VAL A 247 -29.78 2.84 11.82
N PRO A 248 -30.91 3.03 11.11
CA PRO A 248 -30.91 3.05 9.65
C PRO A 248 -29.90 4.06 9.06
N TYR A 249 -29.28 3.66 7.96
CA TYR A 249 -28.23 4.37 7.24
C TYR A 249 -28.53 5.86 7.02
N SER A 250 -29.73 6.19 6.55
CA SER A 250 -30.14 7.58 6.28
C SER A 250 -30.01 8.49 7.50
N ARG A 251 -30.32 7.96 8.69
CA ARG A 251 -30.21 8.68 9.95
C ARG A 251 -28.76 8.77 10.42
N ALA A 252 -27.95 7.72 10.25
CA ALA A 252 -26.52 7.77 10.53
C ALA A 252 -25.81 8.84 9.66
N VAL A 253 -26.13 8.90 8.37
CA VAL A 253 -25.60 9.91 7.44
C VAL A 253 -25.99 11.33 7.86
N THR A 254 -27.26 11.56 8.23
CA THR A 254 -27.73 12.91 8.63
C THR A 254 -27.04 13.39 9.91
N GLU A 255 -26.92 12.52 10.91
CA GLU A 255 -26.24 12.86 12.17
C GLU A 255 -24.75 13.13 11.95
N TYR A 256 -24.10 12.35 11.08
CA TYR A 256 -22.70 12.59 10.74
C TYR A 256 -22.49 13.88 9.93
N GLN A 257 -23.33 14.18 8.95
CA GLN A 257 -23.24 15.44 8.19
C GLN A 257 -23.38 16.66 9.10
N ARG A 258 -24.25 16.59 10.12
CA ARG A 258 -24.37 17.62 11.14
C ARG A 258 -23.09 17.79 11.96
N LEU A 259 -22.51 16.67 12.41
CA LEU A 259 -21.23 16.67 13.14
C LEU A 259 -20.11 17.28 12.30
N TYR A 260 -20.01 16.89 11.03
CA TYR A 260 -18.98 17.37 10.11
C TYR A 260 -19.14 18.86 9.79
N ALA A 261 -20.37 19.35 9.61
CA ALA A 261 -20.63 20.78 9.44
C ALA A 261 -20.25 21.60 10.69
N SER A 262 -20.50 21.07 11.89
CA SER A 262 -20.01 21.68 13.14
C SER A 262 -18.47 21.74 13.13
N TRP A 263 -17.78 20.67 12.72
CA TRP A 263 -16.32 20.61 12.65
C TRP A 263 -15.72 21.65 11.70
N GLN A 264 -16.20 21.71 10.46
CA GLN A 264 -15.70 22.65 9.45
C GLN A 264 -15.78 24.12 9.91
N SER A 265 -16.78 24.47 10.73
CA SER A 265 -16.92 25.84 11.26
C SER A 265 -15.81 26.25 12.25
N ILE A 266 -15.13 25.28 12.87
CA ILE A 266 -14.06 25.53 13.86
C ILE A 266 -12.67 25.35 13.25
N ASP A 267 -12.53 24.47 12.25
CA ASP A 267 -11.24 24.08 11.67
C ASP A 267 -10.41 25.30 11.25
N THR A 268 -11.02 26.24 10.51
CA THR A 268 -10.40 27.51 10.10
C THR A 268 -9.96 28.41 11.25
N SER A 269 -10.59 28.29 12.43
CA SER A 269 -10.20 29.05 13.63
C SER A 269 -8.99 28.43 14.33
N LEU A 270 -8.76 27.12 14.13
CA LEU A 270 -7.66 26.37 14.72
C LEU A 270 -6.36 26.47 13.90
N ASP A 271 -6.45 26.77 12.59
CA ASP A 271 -5.27 27.05 11.75
C ASP A 271 -4.41 28.22 12.29
N SER A 272 -5.01 29.12 13.06
CA SER A 272 -4.28 30.22 13.72
C SER A 272 -3.35 29.76 14.86
N ILE A 273 -3.46 28.50 15.30
CA ILE A 273 -2.69 27.93 16.42
C ILE A 273 -1.58 27.04 15.85
N THR A 274 -0.37 27.57 15.77
CA THR A 274 0.82 26.89 15.21
C THR A 274 1.49 25.88 16.16
N ALA A 275 0.83 25.51 17.27
CA ALA A 275 1.40 24.56 18.22
C ALA A 275 1.47 23.15 17.62
N ARG A 276 2.65 22.53 17.62
CA ARG A 276 2.89 21.20 17.02
C ARG A 276 1.95 20.11 17.53
N THR A 277 1.56 20.16 18.80
CA THR A 277 0.60 19.23 19.42
C THR A 277 -0.79 19.37 18.80
N VAL A 278 -1.24 20.61 18.60
CA VAL A 278 -2.52 20.96 17.97
C VAL A 278 -2.55 20.50 16.52
N THR A 279 -1.50 20.76 15.73
CA THR A 279 -1.38 20.28 14.34
C THR A 279 -1.50 18.75 14.24
N ARG A 280 -0.84 18.03 15.15
CA ARG A 280 -0.91 16.56 15.19
C ARG A 280 -2.31 16.06 15.52
N SER A 281 -3.00 16.69 16.47
CA SER A 281 -4.36 16.30 16.86
C SER A 281 -5.38 16.65 15.78
N LEU A 282 -5.23 17.80 15.11
CA LEU A 282 -6.01 18.17 13.92
C LEU A 282 -5.90 17.12 12.82
N ARG A 283 -4.69 16.68 12.49
CA ARG A 283 -4.44 15.62 11.49
C ARG A 283 -5.21 14.34 11.82
N ARG A 284 -5.09 13.85 13.06
CA ARG A 284 -5.78 12.63 13.53
C ARG A 284 -7.30 12.73 13.43
N ILE A 285 -7.86 13.91 13.71
CA ILE A 285 -9.30 14.17 13.59
C ILE A 285 -9.73 14.12 12.12
N ARG A 286 -8.98 14.78 11.22
CA ARG A 286 -9.25 14.75 9.78
C ARG A 286 -9.15 13.33 9.21
N ASP A 287 -8.17 12.53 9.64
CA ASP A 287 -8.04 11.11 9.25
C ASP A 287 -9.23 10.25 9.72
N SER A 288 -9.73 10.48 10.94
CA SER A 288 -10.89 9.77 11.46
C SER A 288 -12.17 10.17 10.73
N HIS A 289 -12.38 11.47 10.44
CA HIS A 289 -13.46 11.94 9.57
C HIS A 289 -13.41 11.30 8.17
N ARG A 290 -12.22 11.09 7.62
CA ARG A 290 -12.04 10.39 6.34
C ARG A 290 -12.46 8.94 6.38
N THR A 291 -12.06 8.25 7.44
CA THR A 291 -12.45 6.87 7.64
C THR A 291 -13.98 6.77 7.78
N ILE A 292 -14.60 7.67 8.54
CA ILE A 292 -16.05 7.73 8.70
C ILE A 292 -16.77 8.08 7.38
N HIS A 293 -16.27 9.05 6.59
CA HIS A 293 -16.78 9.35 5.25
C HIS A 293 -16.77 8.12 4.33
N GLY A 294 -15.66 7.36 4.34
CA GLY A 294 -15.54 6.12 3.59
C GLY A 294 -16.54 5.06 4.03
N LEU A 295 -16.72 4.89 5.35
CA LEU A 295 -17.68 3.95 5.93
C LEU A 295 -19.14 4.35 5.66
N LEU A 296 -19.42 5.65 5.65
CA LEU A 296 -20.75 6.21 5.37
C LEU A 296 -21.00 6.48 3.89
N ARG A 297 -20.08 6.12 2.99
CA ARG A 297 -20.25 6.27 1.53
C ARG A 297 -20.60 7.71 1.13
N LEU A 298 -19.97 8.67 1.78
CA LEU A 298 -20.11 10.10 1.52
C LEU A 298 -18.93 10.58 0.70
N ASP A 299 -19.20 11.25 -0.42
CA ASP A 299 -18.17 11.90 -1.23
C ASP A 299 -17.40 12.91 -0.37
N MET A 300 -16.12 12.64 -0.14
CA MET A 300 -15.18 13.65 0.33
C MET A 300 -14.34 14.09 -0.85
N GLY A 301 -14.40 15.38 -1.18
CA GLY A 301 -13.39 15.98 -2.03
C GLY A 301 -12.01 15.82 -1.37
N ILE A 302 -10.95 15.85 -2.17
CA ILE A 302 -9.61 16.04 -1.63
C ILE A 302 -9.61 17.40 -0.92
N ASP A 303 -9.31 17.39 0.37
CA ASP A 303 -9.17 18.60 1.17
C ASP A 303 -7.88 19.30 0.75
N GLN A 304 -8.00 20.21 -0.21
CA GLN A 304 -6.87 20.89 -0.84
C GLN A 304 -6.11 21.77 0.15
N ASP A 305 -6.81 22.40 1.10
CA ASP A 305 -6.21 23.23 2.13
C ASP A 305 -5.29 22.39 3.03
N LEU A 306 -5.71 21.17 3.34
CA LEU A 306 -4.90 20.23 4.10
C LEU A 306 -3.72 19.66 3.29
N VAL A 307 -3.90 19.34 2.01
CA VAL A 307 -2.79 18.94 1.13
C VAL A 307 -1.74 20.05 1.06
N LEU A 308 -2.18 21.30 0.88
CA LEU A 308 -1.34 22.49 0.82
C LEU A 308 -0.62 22.74 2.14
N HIS A 309 -1.31 22.58 3.28
CA HIS A 309 -0.68 22.64 4.60
C HIS A 309 0.43 21.61 4.77
N LEU A 310 0.22 20.36 4.34
CA LEU A 310 1.23 19.31 4.43
C LEU A 310 2.43 19.56 3.51
N VAL A 311 2.19 20.08 2.31
CA VAL A 311 3.26 20.46 1.38
C VAL A 311 4.11 21.58 1.97
N HIS A 312 3.48 22.61 2.56
CA HIS A 312 4.19 23.67 3.28
C HIS A 312 4.95 23.17 4.51
N GLU A 313 4.39 22.22 5.28
CA GLU A 313 5.06 21.60 6.42
C GLU A 313 6.33 20.87 5.96
N ILE A 314 6.25 20.10 4.87
CA ILE A 314 7.41 19.41 4.28
C ILE A 314 8.47 20.40 3.79
N ASP A 315 8.07 21.46 3.09
CA ASP A 315 9.01 22.47 2.60
C ASP A 315 9.73 23.19 3.75
N HIS A 316 9.00 23.54 4.82
CA HIS A 316 9.58 24.15 6.00
C HIS A 316 10.57 23.22 6.72
N GLU A 317 10.18 21.96 6.95
CA GLU A 317 11.05 20.96 7.58
C GLU A 317 12.30 20.66 6.75
N LEU A 318 12.18 20.64 5.41
CA LEU A 318 13.32 20.53 4.49
C LEU A 318 14.24 21.74 4.59
N GLY A 319 13.68 22.95 4.61
CA GLY A 319 14.43 24.20 4.76
C GLY A 319 15.25 24.23 6.05
N ASP A 320 14.68 23.77 7.16
CA ASP A 320 15.38 23.69 8.45
C ASP A 320 16.44 22.58 8.45
N LEU A 321 16.15 21.43 7.81
CA LEU A 321 17.13 20.37 7.63
C LEU A 321 18.33 20.85 6.80
N TYR A 322 18.12 21.58 5.71
CA TYR A 322 19.21 22.15 4.90
C TYR A 322 20.11 23.07 5.71
N LYS A 323 19.54 23.94 6.54
CA LYS A 323 20.31 24.86 7.40
C LYS A 323 21.08 24.13 8.50
N SER A 324 20.61 22.96 8.92
CA SER A 324 21.24 22.17 9.99
C SER A 324 22.47 21.39 9.52
N ILE A 325 22.60 21.13 8.22
CA ILE A 325 23.74 20.38 7.65
C ILE A 325 24.96 21.31 7.59
N THR A 326 26.01 20.99 8.34
CA THR A 326 27.24 21.79 8.35
C THR A 326 28.18 21.41 7.20
N LEU A 327 29.09 22.32 6.84
CA LEU A 327 30.10 22.05 5.80
C LEU A 327 31.00 20.84 6.16
N GLU A 328 31.30 20.66 7.45
CA GLU A 328 32.07 19.52 7.94
C GLU A 328 31.34 18.19 7.73
N GLN A 329 30.03 18.16 7.96
CA GLN A 329 29.19 16.99 7.68
C GLN A 329 29.04 16.74 6.18
N LEU A 330 28.97 17.79 5.37
CA LEU A 330 28.91 17.67 3.92
C LEU A 330 30.20 17.07 3.34
N MET A 331 31.36 17.40 3.93
CA MET A 331 32.66 16.84 3.56
C MET A 331 32.87 15.40 4.03
N SER A 332 32.15 14.94 5.06
CA SER A 332 32.26 13.56 5.54
C SER A 332 31.45 12.55 4.71
N ILE A 333 30.53 13.04 3.87
CA ILE A 333 29.78 12.21 2.92
C ILE A 333 30.70 11.84 1.74
N PRO A 334 30.82 10.54 1.36
CA PRO A 334 31.64 10.07 0.23
C PRO A 334 31.28 10.72 -1.13
N ASP A 335 30.11 11.36 -1.20
CA ASP A 335 29.57 12.09 -2.34
C ASP A 335 29.01 13.47 -1.98
N GLY A 336 29.72 14.25 -1.15
CA GLY A 336 29.27 15.58 -0.72
C GLY A 336 28.87 16.53 -1.88
N GLY A 337 29.43 16.35 -3.08
CA GLY A 337 29.06 17.13 -4.27
C GLY A 337 27.71 16.75 -4.91
N ALA A 338 27.18 15.55 -4.67
CA ALA A 338 25.88 15.13 -5.19
C ALA A 338 24.71 15.55 -4.28
N LEU A 339 24.98 15.84 -3.01
CA LEU A 339 23.96 16.24 -2.04
C LEU A 339 23.26 17.56 -2.42
N PRO A 340 23.95 18.64 -2.83
CA PRO A 340 23.30 19.87 -3.31
C PRO A 340 22.38 19.62 -4.52
N ASN A 341 22.81 18.79 -5.47
CA ASN A 341 21.96 18.46 -6.62
C ASN A 341 20.71 17.68 -6.21
N ALA A 342 20.84 16.71 -5.29
CA ALA A 342 19.69 15.98 -4.75
C ALA A 342 18.75 16.90 -3.94
N ALA A 343 19.31 17.88 -3.23
CA ALA A 343 18.56 18.91 -2.52
C ALA A 343 17.76 19.80 -3.47
N ASP A 344 18.39 20.30 -4.54
CA ASP A 344 17.75 21.14 -5.55
C ASP A 344 16.61 20.40 -6.25
N VAL A 345 16.84 19.13 -6.62
CA VAL A 345 15.79 18.27 -7.22
C VAL A 345 14.65 18.04 -6.24
N MET A 346 14.93 17.83 -4.95
CA MET A 346 13.90 17.66 -3.93
C MET A 346 13.06 18.93 -3.75
N HIS A 347 13.72 20.09 -3.58
CA HIS A 347 13.04 21.36 -3.40
C HIS A 347 12.21 21.73 -4.64
N GLY A 348 12.74 21.53 -5.85
CA GLY A 348 12.01 21.77 -7.10
C GLY A 348 10.76 20.89 -7.24
N ASN A 349 10.80 19.62 -6.82
CA ASN A 349 9.63 18.74 -6.89
C ASN A 349 8.57 19.10 -5.83
N ILE A 350 8.96 19.50 -4.62
CA ILE A 350 8.02 20.00 -3.60
C ILE A 350 7.40 21.31 -4.03
N GLN A 351 8.17 22.22 -4.62
CA GLN A 351 7.65 23.48 -5.15
C GLN A 351 6.70 23.26 -6.33
N ASN A 352 7.00 22.31 -7.23
CA ASN A 352 6.06 21.92 -8.29
C ASN A 352 4.77 21.33 -7.71
N LEU A 353 4.88 20.50 -6.66
CA LEU A 353 3.72 19.95 -5.97
C LEU A 353 2.88 21.07 -5.32
N ASP A 354 3.52 22.05 -4.67
CA ASP A 354 2.86 23.22 -4.10
C ASP A 354 2.12 24.03 -5.18
N ASP A 355 2.80 24.34 -6.29
CA ASP A 355 2.22 25.07 -7.42
C ASP A 355 0.98 24.36 -8.00
N LEU A 356 1.04 23.04 -8.17
CA LEU A 356 -0.05 22.25 -8.72
C LEU A 356 -1.26 22.19 -7.77
N VAL A 357 -1.01 22.12 -6.46
CA VAL A 357 -2.05 22.15 -5.44
C VAL A 357 -2.68 23.55 -5.36
N HIS A 358 -1.87 24.61 -5.37
CA HIS A 358 -2.33 26.01 -5.39
C HIS A 358 -3.16 26.36 -6.63
N ARG A 359 -2.80 25.82 -7.80
CA ARG A 359 -3.51 26.03 -9.07
C ARG A 359 -4.78 25.20 -9.21
N ASN A 360 -5.10 24.37 -8.22
CA ASN A 360 -6.27 23.50 -8.23
C ASN A 360 -6.28 22.57 -9.48
N GLU A 361 -5.10 22.04 -9.82
CA GLU A 361 -4.93 21.13 -10.93
C GLU A 361 -5.58 19.76 -10.68
N SER A 362 -5.64 18.94 -11.72
CA SER A 362 -6.29 17.63 -11.60
C SER A 362 -5.65 16.76 -10.49
N PRO A 363 -6.43 15.99 -9.72
CA PRO A 363 -5.88 15.06 -8.71
C PRO A 363 -4.82 14.11 -9.25
N GLN A 364 -4.90 13.76 -10.54
CA GLN A 364 -3.91 12.93 -11.21
C GLN A 364 -2.57 13.66 -11.37
N ALA A 365 -2.58 14.93 -11.79
CA ALA A 365 -1.37 15.73 -11.91
C ALA A 365 -0.68 15.93 -10.55
N ILE A 366 -1.47 16.15 -9.49
CA ILE A 366 -0.97 16.27 -8.12
C ILE A 366 -0.39 14.91 -7.65
N ALA A 367 -1.05 13.79 -7.95
CA ALA A 367 -0.55 12.46 -7.64
C ALA A 367 0.77 12.15 -8.36
N GLU A 368 0.87 12.45 -9.65
CA GLU A 368 2.09 12.29 -10.44
C GLU A 368 3.23 13.15 -9.87
N ALA A 369 2.96 14.42 -9.54
CA ALA A 369 3.94 15.31 -8.91
C ALA A 369 4.43 14.78 -7.55
N TRP A 370 3.54 14.17 -6.76
CA TRP A 370 3.94 13.54 -5.51
C TRP A 370 4.84 12.32 -5.73
N VAL A 371 4.64 11.52 -6.77
CA VAL A 371 5.53 10.39 -7.09
C VAL A 371 6.95 10.90 -7.37
N TYR A 372 7.09 11.98 -8.14
CA TYR A 372 8.40 12.60 -8.37
C TYR A 372 9.00 13.19 -7.09
N ALA A 373 8.19 13.80 -6.23
CA ALA A 373 8.64 14.30 -4.93
C ALA A 373 9.09 13.16 -3.99
N ASP A 374 8.42 12.02 -4.00
CA ASP A 374 8.77 10.84 -3.20
C ASP A 374 10.06 10.18 -3.71
N GLU A 375 10.23 10.05 -5.03
CA GLU A 375 11.50 9.58 -5.61
C GLU A 375 12.67 10.51 -5.22
N ALA A 376 12.48 11.83 -5.34
CA ALA A 376 13.49 12.82 -4.97
C ALA A 376 13.79 12.78 -3.46
N TRP A 377 12.77 12.63 -2.62
CA TRP A 377 12.92 12.49 -1.17
C TRP A 377 13.76 11.28 -0.80
N LYS A 378 13.47 10.11 -1.39
CA LYS A 378 14.20 8.89 -1.11
C LYS A 378 15.67 9.01 -1.52
N MET A 379 15.96 9.66 -2.65
CA MET A 379 17.35 9.96 -3.06
C MET A 379 18.05 10.91 -2.09
N PHE A 380 17.41 12.01 -1.71
CA PHE A 380 17.96 12.97 -0.76
C PHE A 380 18.24 12.33 0.61
N ARG A 381 17.25 11.60 1.14
CA ARG A 381 17.36 10.85 2.40
C ARG A 381 18.52 9.86 2.38
N TYR A 382 18.78 9.18 1.27
CA TYR A 382 19.90 8.24 1.17
C TYR A 382 21.24 8.93 1.49
N TYR A 383 21.51 10.11 0.93
CA TYR A 383 22.74 10.85 1.20
C TYR A 383 22.77 11.40 2.64
N VAL A 384 21.69 12.04 3.09
CA VAL A 384 21.63 12.66 4.42
C VAL A 384 21.62 11.62 5.55
N SER A 385 21.13 10.39 5.30
CA SER A 385 21.13 9.32 6.29
C SER A 385 22.53 8.89 6.74
N GLN A 386 23.56 9.22 5.96
CA GLN A 386 24.96 8.97 6.31
C GLN A 386 25.48 9.93 7.38
N ILE A 387 24.78 11.05 7.60
CA ILE A 387 25.03 11.97 8.71
C ILE A 387 24.44 11.32 9.98
N GLY A 388 25.31 10.84 10.86
CA GLY A 388 24.95 10.12 12.08
C GLY A 388 24.41 10.99 13.22
N ASP A 389 23.97 12.23 12.96
CA ASP A 389 23.48 13.14 13.99
C ASP A 389 22.03 12.84 14.40
N ALA A 390 21.76 12.88 15.71
CA ALA A 390 20.44 12.57 16.26
C ALA A 390 19.37 13.57 15.83
N GLY A 391 19.74 14.85 15.65
CA GLY A 391 18.84 15.91 15.17
C GLY A 391 18.46 15.67 13.71
N THR A 392 19.45 15.44 12.85
CA THR A 392 19.23 15.08 11.43
C THR A 392 18.33 13.85 11.29
N GLN A 393 18.57 12.79 12.07
CA GLN A 393 17.75 11.57 12.03
C GLN A 393 16.32 11.76 12.57
N ALA A 394 16.09 12.75 13.44
CA ALA A 394 14.74 13.12 13.88
C ALA A 394 13.99 13.88 12.78
N SER A 395 14.63 14.85 12.12
CA SER A 395 14.05 15.58 10.99
C SER A 395 13.73 14.66 9.81
N LEU A 396 14.64 13.74 9.45
CA LEU A 396 14.38 12.73 8.42
C LEU A 396 13.16 11.86 8.72
N ARG A 397 12.89 11.55 9.99
CA ARG A 397 11.69 10.79 10.39
C ARG A 397 10.43 11.64 10.27
N SER A 398 10.47 12.89 10.72
CA SER A 398 9.34 13.84 10.62
C SER A 398 8.89 14.03 9.17
N ILE A 399 9.83 14.34 8.27
CA ILE A 399 9.54 14.56 6.84
C ILE A 399 8.98 13.28 6.21
N ASN A 400 9.50 12.11 6.59
CA ASN A 400 9.00 10.83 6.08
C ASN A 400 7.56 10.53 6.54
N GLU A 401 7.21 10.90 7.77
CA GLU A 401 5.82 10.79 8.27
C GLU A 401 4.89 11.76 7.52
N SER A 402 5.35 12.98 7.25
CA SER A 402 4.61 13.98 6.47
C SER A 402 4.39 13.54 5.02
N MET A 403 5.43 13.03 4.35
CA MET A 403 5.33 12.45 3.00
C MET A 403 4.38 11.25 2.95
N ALA A 404 4.45 10.34 3.92
CA ALA A 404 3.57 9.15 3.99
C ALA A 404 2.10 9.53 4.20
N SER A 405 1.85 10.60 4.95
CA SER A 405 0.50 11.08 5.21
C SER A 405 -0.06 11.86 4.02
N LEU A 406 0.77 12.64 3.34
CA LEU A 406 0.43 13.29 2.08
C LEU A 406 0.03 12.24 1.04
N ARG A 407 0.80 11.14 0.94
CA ARG A 407 0.47 9.96 0.13
C ARG A 407 -0.91 9.38 0.45
N GLN A 408 -1.16 9.11 1.74
CA GLN A 408 -2.43 8.57 2.21
C GLN A 408 -3.60 9.52 1.88
N MET A 409 -3.36 10.83 1.95
CA MET A 409 -4.34 11.86 1.67
C MET A 409 -4.73 11.94 0.21
N MET A 410 -3.77 11.82 -0.69
CA MET A 410 -4.05 11.78 -2.12
C MET A 410 -4.58 10.41 -2.56
N GLY A 411 -4.55 9.41 -1.68
CA GLY A 411 -4.97 8.05 -2.01
C GLY A 411 -4.07 7.39 -3.05
N VAL A 412 -2.85 7.90 -3.22
CA VAL A 412 -1.85 7.40 -4.15
C VAL A 412 -1.18 6.20 -3.50
N ASN A 413 -1.56 4.99 -3.90
CA ASN A 413 -0.71 3.83 -3.67
C ASN A 413 0.21 3.74 -4.87
N VAL A 414 1.52 3.93 -4.65
CA VAL A 414 2.54 3.53 -5.63
C VAL A 414 2.49 2.02 -5.67
N GLU A 415 1.78 1.47 -6.65
CA GLU A 415 1.96 0.07 -6.97
C GLU A 415 3.28 -0.07 -7.71
N PHE A 416 4.05 -1.07 -7.31
CA PHE A 416 5.30 -1.50 -7.92
C PHE A 416 5.16 -1.59 -9.45
N ASP A 417 5.58 -0.56 -10.18
CA ASP A 417 5.55 -0.58 -11.63
C ASP A 417 6.72 -1.43 -12.14
N GLN A 418 6.43 -2.71 -12.37
CA GLN A 418 7.40 -3.66 -12.90
C GLN A 418 7.99 -3.18 -14.23
N ASN A 419 7.26 -2.43 -15.05
CA ASN A 419 7.79 -1.91 -16.31
C ASN A 419 8.80 -0.78 -16.08
N ALA A 420 8.49 0.15 -15.17
CA ALA A 420 9.44 1.19 -14.78
C ALA A 420 10.71 0.58 -14.16
N LEU A 421 10.56 -0.53 -13.42
CA LEU A 421 11.67 -1.23 -12.78
C LEU A 421 12.55 -1.98 -13.80
N VAL A 422 11.94 -2.60 -14.82
CA VAL A 422 12.67 -3.17 -15.97
C VAL A 422 13.38 -2.09 -16.76
N GLN A 423 12.73 -0.94 -17.00
CA GLN A 423 13.35 0.17 -17.74
C GLN A 423 14.56 0.75 -16.99
N SER A 424 14.45 0.98 -15.67
CA SER A 424 15.57 1.46 -14.87
C SER A 424 16.69 0.41 -14.78
N ALA A 425 16.36 -0.89 -14.69
CA ALA A 425 17.35 -1.97 -14.69
C ALA A 425 18.13 -2.04 -16.01
N SER A 426 17.42 -1.93 -17.14
CA SER A 426 18.02 -1.93 -18.48
C SER A 426 18.87 -0.69 -18.74
N LEU A 427 18.44 0.47 -18.24
CA LEU A 427 19.23 1.69 -18.26
C LEU A 427 20.51 1.55 -17.43
N LEU A 428 20.42 0.92 -16.25
CA LEU A 428 21.57 0.64 -15.39
C LEU A 428 22.57 -0.32 -16.06
N GLU A 429 22.10 -1.41 -16.69
CA GLU A 429 22.94 -2.32 -17.47
C GLU A 429 23.64 -1.59 -18.61
N THR A 430 22.91 -0.77 -19.37
CA THR A 430 23.45 0.01 -20.48
C THR A 430 24.55 0.97 -20.01
N LYS A 431 24.34 1.66 -18.89
CA LYS A 431 25.33 2.56 -18.30
C LYS A 431 26.55 1.80 -17.75
N ALA A 432 26.35 0.64 -17.14
CA ALA A 432 27.45 -0.22 -16.69
C ALA A 432 28.31 -0.69 -17.88
N ALA A 433 27.69 -1.07 -18.99
CA ALA A 433 28.38 -1.47 -20.22
C ALA A 433 29.17 -0.30 -20.84
N ALA A 434 28.57 0.90 -20.90
CA ALA A 434 29.25 2.11 -21.35
C ALA A 434 30.46 2.43 -20.48
N LEU A 435 30.33 2.31 -19.15
CA LEU A 435 31.43 2.51 -18.21
C LEU A 435 32.58 1.52 -18.44
N ALA A 436 32.30 0.23 -18.61
CA ALA A 436 33.37 -0.74 -18.88
C ALA A 436 34.08 -0.46 -20.21
N SER A 437 33.35 0.02 -21.23
CA SER A 437 33.97 0.45 -22.50
C SER A 437 34.91 1.64 -22.29
N ALA A 438 34.49 2.65 -21.52
CA ALA A 438 35.34 3.80 -21.18
C ALA A 438 36.57 3.39 -20.35
N ILE A 439 36.40 2.51 -19.34
CA ILE A 439 37.49 1.98 -18.52
C ILE A 439 38.46 1.15 -19.36
N ARG A 440 37.98 0.31 -20.28
CA ARG A 440 38.86 -0.46 -21.19
C ARG A 440 39.69 0.46 -22.08
N ARG A 441 39.10 1.54 -22.62
CA ARG A 441 39.84 2.56 -23.37
C ARG A 441 40.89 3.25 -22.50
N TRP A 442 40.53 3.65 -21.29
CA TRP A 442 41.47 4.22 -20.33
C TRP A 442 42.66 3.29 -20.05
N HIS A 443 42.41 1.97 -19.90
CA HIS A 443 43.46 0.96 -19.71
C HIS A 443 44.34 0.68 -20.92
N THR A 444 44.00 1.16 -22.12
CA THR A 444 44.91 1.08 -23.28
C THR A 444 46.06 2.10 -23.21
N HIS A 445 45.99 3.07 -22.30
CA HIS A 445 47.03 4.08 -22.12
C HIS A 445 48.24 3.51 -21.34
N PRO A 446 49.48 3.83 -21.76
CA PRO A 446 50.68 3.35 -21.10
C PRO A 446 50.75 3.84 -19.64
N GLY A 447 50.94 2.92 -18.70
CA GLY A 447 51.00 3.20 -17.26
C GLY A 447 49.75 2.77 -16.45
N ASN A 448 48.60 2.62 -17.10
CA ASN A 448 47.32 2.31 -16.42
C ASN A 448 46.89 0.86 -16.69
N HIS A 449 47.54 -0.12 -16.06
CA HIS A 449 47.29 -1.56 -16.31
C HIS A 449 46.59 -2.30 -15.16
N ASP A 450 45.80 -1.60 -14.35
CA ASP A 450 45.10 -2.25 -13.24
C ASP A 450 43.93 -3.14 -13.72
N ARG A 451 44.24 -4.41 -14.02
CA ARG A 451 43.25 -5.44 -14.38
C ARG A 451 42.17 -5.62 -13.30
N ARG A 452 42.42 -5.21 -12.05
CA ARG A 452 41.45 -5.32 -10.96
C ARG A 452 40.22 -4.47 -11.22
N LEU A 453 40.40 -3.23 -11.69
CA LEU A 453 39.30 -2.29 -11.97
C LEU A 453 38.42 -2.78 -13.12
N VAL A 454 39.03 -3.32 -14.18
CA VAL A 454 38.31 -3.94 -15.30
C VAL A 454 37.45 -5.11 -14.80
N ASN A 455 38.04 -6.03 -14.04
CA ASN A 455 37.32 -7.20 -13.51
C ASN A 455 36.18 -6.80 -12.55
N GLN A 456 36.38 -5.78 -11.72
CA GLN A 456 35.34 -5.28 -10.82
C GLN A 456 34.19 -4.63 -11.59
N THR A 457 34.48 -3.90 -12.67
CA THR A 457 33.45 -3.28 -13.52
C THR A 457 32.67 -4.32 -14.29
N GLU A 458 33.33 -5.37 -14.81
CA GLU A 458 32.67 -6.51 -15.45
C GLU A 458 31.73 -7.24 -14.48
N ALA A 459 32.15 -7.42 -13.22
CA ALA A 459 31.29 -7.99 -12.18
C ALA A 459 30.04 -7.13 -11.90
N VAL A 460 30.17 -5.80 -11.95
CA VAL A 460 29.00 -4.89 -11.83
C VAL A 460 28.05 -5.02 -13.02
N ILE A 461 28.56 -5.16 -14.24
CA ILE A 461 27.72 -5.43 -15.43
C ILE A 461 26.94 -6.72 -15.26
N GLU A 462 27.63 -7.81 -14.88
CA GLU A 462 27.00 -9.11 -14.71
C GLU A 462 25.92 -9.09 -13.61
N GLN A 463 26.16 -8.34 -12.52
CA GLN A 463 25.17 -8.14 -11.47
C GLN A 463 23.98 -7.29 -11.95
N CYS A 464 24.19 -6.24 -12.74
CA CYS A 464 23.11 -5.44 -13.33
C CYS A 464 22.26 -6.28 -14.29
N HIS A 465 22.90 -7.11 -15.12
CA HIS A 465 22.22 -8.02 -16.03
C HIS A 465 21.42 -9.09 -15.28
N SER A 466 22.02 -9.69 -14.25
CA SER A 466 21.33 -10.67 -13.40
C SER A 466 20.14 -10.03 -12.67
N LEU A 467 20.25 -8.77 -12.28
CA LEU A 467 19.17 -8.01 -11.66
C LEU A 467 18.02 -7.78 -12.66
N GLU A 468 18.30 -7.29 -13.87
CA GLU A 468 17.29 -7.12 -14.92
C GLU A 468 16.56 -8.44 -15.22
N GLN A 469 17.30 -9.53 -15.41
CA GLN A 469 16.74 -10.86 -15.63
C GLN A 469 15.88 -11.35 -14.45
N ALA A 470 16.28 -11.05 -13.22
CA ALA A 470 15.52 -11.40 -12.03
C ALA A 470 14.21 -10.61 -11.93
N ILE A 471 14.20 -9.34 -12.34
CA ILE A 471 13.02 -8.48 -12.39
C ILE A 471 12.04 -8.97 -13.46
N ILE A 472 12.52 -9.27 -14.67
CA ILE A 472 11.69 -9.80 -15.77
C ILE A 472 11.02 -11.12 -15.37
N ARG A 473 11.72 -11.97 -14.63
CA ARG A 473 11.21 -13.27 -14.17
C ARG A 473 10.29 -13.18 -12.94
N GLY A 474 10.07 -11.97 -12.41
CA GLY A 474 9.20 -11.75 -11.24
C GLY A 474 9.74 -12.42 -9.97
N ARG A 475 11.06 -12.39 -9.74
CA ARG A 475 11.64 -12.90 -8.49
C ARG A 475 11.20 -12.08 -7.28
N ASN A 476 11.30 -12.68 -6.10
CA ASN A 476 10.91 -12.05 -4.84
C ASN A 476 11.65 -10.70 -4.65
N PRO A 477 10.94 -9.60 -4.33
CA PRO A 477 11.53 -8.28 -4.11
C PRO A 477 12.66 -8.26 -3.07
N ASP A 478 12.63 -9.12 -2.04
CA ASP A 478 13.73 -9.20 -1.06
C ASP A 478 15.06 -9.68 -1.68
N GLN A 479 14.99 -10.59 -2.66
CA GLN A 479 16.16 -11.05 -3.39
C GLN A 479 16.66 -9.99 -4.37
N LEU A 480 15.74 -9.23 -4.99
CA LEU A 480 16.09 -8.10 -5.85
C LEU A 480 16.80 -7.00 -5.04
N ARG A 481 16.27 -6.67 -3.85
CA ARG A 481 16.92 -5.75 -2.90
C ARG A 481 18.33 -6.19 -2.55
N SER A 482 18.50 -7.45 -2.13
CA SER A 482 19.84 -7.97 -1.80
C SER A 482 20.81 -7.88 -2.98
N THR A 483 20.32 -8.01 -4.21
CA THR A 483 21.14 -7.90 -5.42
C THR A 483 21.51 -6.44 -5.70
N CYS A 484 20.57 -5.51 -5.57
CA CYS A 484 20.85 -4.06 -5.67
C CYS A 484 21.83 -3.58 -4.62
N ASP A 485 21.71 -4.07 -3.38
CA ASP A 485 22.62 -3.74 -2.29
C ASP A 485 24.04 -4.22 -2.59
N ALA A 486 24.18 -5.40 -3.18
CA ALA A 486 25.47 -5.91 -3.65
C ALA A 486 26.08 -5.03 -4.76
N ILE A 487 25.26 -4.58 -5.72
CA ILE A 487 25.69 -3.66 -6.78
C ILE A 487 26.15 -2.32 -6.19
N ILE A 488 25.44 -1.78 -5.20
CA ILE A 488 25.82 -0.53 -4.52
C ILE A 488 27.17 -0.68 -3.82
N VAL A 489 27.39 -1.79 -3.10
CA VAL A 489 28.66 -2.07 -2.43
C VAL A 489 29.79 -2.22 -3.46
N ALA A 490 29.54 -2.88 -4.59
CA ALA A 490 30.52 -3.00 -5.66
C ALA A 490 30.82 -1.64 -6.30
N TRP A 491 29.80 -0.83 -6.56
CA TRP A 491 29.92 0.52 -7.11
C TRP A 491 30.72 1.46 -6.22
N GLN A 492 30.48 1.43 -4.90
CA GLN A 492 31.22 2.22 -3.92
C GLN A 492 32.72 1.89 -3.86
N LYS A 493 33.13 0.67 -4.26
CA LYS A 493 34.54 0.28 -4.33
C LYS A 493 35.23 0.78 -5.59
N ILE A 494 34.52 0.76 -6.72
CA ILE A 494 35.03 1.18 -8.03
C ILE A 494 35.13 2.71 -8.12
N ARG A 495 34.14 3.42 -7.57
CA ARG A 495 33.97 4.87 -7.73
C ARG A 495 35.18 5.72 -7.29
N PRO A 496 35.87 5.46 -6.17
CA PRO A 496 37.06 6.21 -5.79
C PRO A 496 38.22 6.01 -6.77
N GLU A 497 38.35 4.82 -7.36
CA GLU A 497 39.41 4.50 -8.32
C GLU A 497 39.19 5.23 -9.65
N LEU A 498 37.94 5.46 -10.05
CA LEU A 498 37.59 6.24 -11.25
C LEU A 498 37.99 7.73 -11.14
N LYS A 499 38.09 8.29 -9.93
CA LYS A 499 38.53 9.68 -9.72
C LYS A 499 40.01 9.89 -10.07
N ASN A 500 40.79 8.82 -10.18
CA ASN A 500 42.20 8.86 -10.57
C ASN A 500 42.40 8.86 -12.09
N CYS A 501 41.32 8.95 -12.88
CA CYS A 501 41.41 9.08 -14.32
C CYS A 501 41.87 10.50 -14.69
N ASP A 502 43.08 10.60 -15.24
CA ASP A 502 43.72 11.85 -15.68
C ASP A 502 43.82 11.96 -17.22
N THR A 503 43.14 11.08 -17.96
CA THR A 503 43.14 11.05 -19.43
C THR A 503 41.87 11.64 -20.04
N ASP A 504 41.79 11.69 -21.37
CA ASP A 504 40.67 12.28 -22.12
C ASP A 504 39.30 11.62 -21.81
N GLU A 505 39.28 10.37 -21.32
CA GLU A 505 38.06 9.67 -20.90
C GLU A 505 37.45 10.17 -19.59
N ARG A 506 38.14 11.05 -18.85
CA ARG A 506 37.72 11.55 -17.53
C ARG A 506 36.31 12.16 -17.56
N ASP A 507 36.01 12.98 -18.56
CA ASP A 507 34.71 13.65 -18.65
C ASP A 507 33.57 12.66 -18.94
N GLU A 508 33.82 11.68 -19.81
CA GLU A 508 32.89 10.60 -20.12
C GLU A 508 32.63 9.72 -18.89
N ILE A 509 33.68 9.33 -18.17
CA ILE A 509 33.59 8.53 -16.94
C ILE A 509 32.84 9.29 -15.84
N ASN A 510 33.11 10.59 -15.65
CA ASN A 510 32.42 11.42 -14.67
C ASN A 510 30.93 11.60 -15.02
N HIS A 511 30.60 11.76 -16.30
CA HIS A 511 29.20 11.84 -16.75
C HIS A 511 28.44 10.52 -16.54
N ILE A 512 29.09 9.38 -16.82
CA ILE A 512 28.46 8.07 -16.58
C ILE A 512 28.30 7.86 -15.06
N ALA A 513 29.32 8.15 -14.26
CA ALA A 513 29.27 7.97 -12.81
C ALA A 513 28.23 8.86 -12.10
N SER A 514 28.04 10.10 -12.59
CA SER A 514 27.05 11.04 -12.06
C SER A 514 25.61 10.64 -12.40
N THR A 515 25.38 9.86 -13.46
CA THR A 515 24.05 9.36 -13.84
C THR A 515 23.80 7.92 -13.41
N PHE A 516 24.84 7.11 -13.17
CA PHE A 516 24.74 5.74 -12.68
C PHE A 516 24.29 5.67 -11.22
N THR A 517 24.85 6.55 -10.37
CA THR A 517 24.56 6.57 -8.94
C THR A 517 23.07 6.89 -8.64
N PRO A 518 22.46 7.93 -9.27
CA PRO A 518 21.03 8.21 -9.11
C PRO A 518 20.13 7.07 -9.58
N GLU A 519 20.40 6.46 -10.74
CA GLU A 519 19.58 5.34 -11.26
C GLU A 519 19.67 4.10 -10.37
N LEU A 520 20.85 3.79 -9.84
CA LEU A 520 21.03 2.67 -8.91
C LEU A 520 20.26 2.87 -7.60
N ILE A 521 20.27 4.11 -7.07
CA ILE A 521 19.51 4.46 -5.87
C ILE A 521 18.01 4.42 -6.19
N ARG A 522 17.57 4.99 -7.31
CA ARG A 522 16.18 4.95 -7.77
C ARG A 522 15.65 3.52 -7.86
N LEU A 523 16.43 2.62 -8.44
CA LEU A 523 16.02 1.23 -8.57
C LEU A 523 15.93 0.53 -7.20
N ARG A 524 16.88 0.79 -6.29
CA ARG A 524 16.81 0.31 -4.90
C ARG A 524 15.57 0.86 -4.18
N THR A 525 15.21 2.13 -4.39
CA THR A 525 14.08 2.77 -3.72
C THR A 525 12.74 2.27 -4.23
N MET A 526 12.62 2.00 -5.54
CA MET A 526 11.45 1.33 -6.12
C MET A 526 11.28 -0.10 -5.60
N LEU A 527 12.38 -0.79 -5.32
CA LEU A 527 12.33 -2.12 -4.71
C LEU A 527 11.99 -2.08 -3.21
N GLY A 528 12.19 -0.94 -2.52
CA GLY A 528 12.09 -0.76 -1.07
C GLY A 528 10.68 -0.61 -0.49
N GLU A 529 9.66 -0.54 -1.34
CA GLU A 529 8.24 -0.64 -0.99
C GLU A 529 7.79 -2.09 -0.93
#